data_AF-A0A925DV93-F1
#
_entry.id   AF-A0A925DV93-F1
#
_cell.length_a   1.000
_cell.length_b   1.000
_cell.length_c   1.000
_cell.angle_alpha   90.00
_cell.angle_beta   90.00
_cell.angle_gamma   90.00
#
_symmetry.space_group_name_H-M   'P 1'
#
loop_
_entity.id
_entity.type
_entity.pdbx_description
1 polymer ?
#
loop_
_entity_poly.entity_id
_entity_poly.type
_entity_poly.pdbx_seq_one_letter_code
_entity_poly.pdbx_strand_id
1 'polypeptide(L)'
;MRKQMTTGMFLFAAILFAGSTTMAQTIDEGKKFMYYERLKSAKEVFQKLATANPNNEEASYWLGQAEIGLENVPAAKSLYQANLSAAPHSPLVLAGMGHVEL
;
A
#
# COMPACT_ATOMS: atom_id res chain seq x y z
N MET A 1 -46.14 -12.88 30.66
CA MET A 1 -45.26 -13.37 29.58
C MET A 1 -44.13 -12.37 29.35
N ARG A 2 -42.96 -12.55 29.98
CA ARG A 2 -41.76 -11.73 29.74
C ARG A 2 -40.83 -12.54 28.83
N LYS A 3 -40.74 -12.17 27.55
CA LYS A 3 -39.74 -12.74 26.63
C LYS A 3 -38.36 -12.29 27.13
N GLN A 4 -37.60 -13.22 27.70
CA GLN A 4 -36.18 -13.02 27.99
C GLN A 4 -35.48 -12.85 26.64
N MET A 5 -35.17 -11.62 26.24
CA MET A 5 -34.23 -11.37 25.15
C MET A 5 -32.87 -11.88 25.64
N THR A 6 -32.45 -13.02 25.11
CA THR A 6 -31.23 -13.71 25.50
C THR A 6 -30.02 -12.83 25.22
N THR A 7 -29.17 -12.65 26.23
CA THR A 7 -27.91 -11.88 26.21
C THR A 7 -27.00 -12.20 25.01
N GLY A 8 -27.13 -13.40 24.42
CA GLY A 8 -26.43 -13.81 23.21
C GLY A 8 -26.75 -12.98 21.96
N MET A 9 -27.96 -12.39 21.86
CA MET A 9 -28.34 -11.53 20.73
C MET A 9 -27.54 -10.22 20.71
N PHE A 10 -27.16 -9.70 21.89
CA PHE A 10 -26.36 -8.48 22.00
C PHE A 10 -24.88 -8.71 21.68
N LEU A 11 -24.33 -9.89 22.01
CA LEU A 11 -22.94 -10.22 21.67
C LEU A 11 -22.72 -10.37 20.16
N PHE A 12 -23.72 -10.83 19.41
CA PHE A 12 -23.61 -10.95 17.95
C PHE A 12 -23.64 -9.59 17.24
N ALA A 13 -24.37 -8.61 17.78
CA ALA A 13 -24.44 -7.26 17.22
C ALA A 13 -23.16 -6.43 17.47
N ALA A 14 -22.44 -6.69 18.57
CA ALA A 14 -21.20 -5.98 18.90
C ALA A 14 -20.03 -6.32 17.96
N ILE A 15 -20.02 -7.53 17.39
CA ILE A 15 -18.97 -7.98 16.47
C ILE A 15 -19.13 -7.33 15.07
N LEU A 16 -20.35 -6.96 14.69
CA LEU A 16 -20.64 -6.35 13.38
C LEU A 16 -20.20 -4.88 13.28
N PHE A 17 -20.04 -4.17 14.40
CA PHE A 17 -19.54 -2.80 14.43
C PHE A 17 -18.02 -2.68 14.52
N ALA A 18 -17.31 -3.80 14.72
CA ALA A 18 -15.84 -3.85 14.67
C ALA A 18 -15.29 -3.89 13.23
N GLY A 19 -16.16 -3.88 12.22
CA GLY A 19 -15.81 -3.58 10.83
C GLY A 19 -15.44 -2.11 10.70
N SER A 20 -14.25 -1.75 11.19
CA SER A 20 -13.60 -0.47 10.89
C SER A 20 -13.83 -0.11 9.42
N THR A 21 -14.36 1.07 9.17
CA THR A 21 -14.55 1.61 7.83
C THR A 21 -13.21 1.55 7.11
N THR A 22 -13.06 0.59 6.19
CA THR A 22 -11.85 0.42 5.39
C THR A 22 -11.78 1.55 4.38
N MET A 23 -11.32 2.71 4.82
CA MET A 23 -10.96 3.80 3.92
C MET A 23 -9.81 3.28 3.06
N ALA A 24 -10.01 3.23 1.74
CA ALA A 24 -8.94 2.95 0.81
C ALA A 24 -7.90 4.05 0.95
N GLN A 25 -6.68 3.69 1.35
CA GLN A 25 -5.56 4.64 1.38
C GLN A 25 -5.29 5.14 -0.05
N THR A 26 -4.78 6.35 -0.19
CA THR A 26 -4.60 7.00 -1.51
C THR A 26 -3.12 7.21 -1.82
N ILE A 27 -2.78 7.37 -3.10
CA ILE A 27 -1.42 7.73 -3.52
C ILE A 27 -0.96 9.03 -2.84
N ASP A 28 -1.84 10.02 -2.75
CA ASP A 28 -1.52 11.32 -2.13
C ASP A 28 -1.20 11.21 -0.65
N GLU A 29 -1.84 10.28 0.07
CA GLU A 29 -1.50 9.98 1.46
C GLU A 29 -0.07 9.44 1.58
N GLY A 30 0.30 8.49 0.71
CA GLY A 30 1.67 7.96 0.63
C GLY A 30 2.69 9.06 0.31
N LYS A 31 2.39 9.94 -0.65
CA LYS A 31 3.26 11.08 -1.01
C LYS A 31 3.43 12.06 0.15
N LYS A 32 2.37 12.32 0.93
CA LYS A 32 2.48 13.12 2.16
C LYS A 32 3.42 12.47 3.17
N PHE A 33 3.36 11.16 3.35
CA PHE A 33 4.31 10.44 4.20
C PHE A 33 5.75 10.56 3.70
N MET A 34 5.99 10.47 2.38
CA MET A 34 7.31 10.71 1.80
C MET A 34 7.82 12.13 2.10
N TYR A 35 6.98 13.14 1.89
CA TYR A 35 7.31 14.54 2.17
C TYR A 35 7.65 14.80 3.64
N TYR A 36 7.02 14.07 4.56
CA TYR A 36 7.32 14.13 6.00
C TYR A 36 8.43 13.17 6.44
N GLU A 37 9.18 12.57 5.51
CA GLU A 37 10.22 11.57 5.76
C GLU A 37 9.75 10.36 6.59
N ARG A 38 8.43 10.11 6.63
CA ARG A 38 7.83 8.94 7.25
C ARG A 38 7.83 7.77 6.27
N LEU A 39 9.02 7.35 5.88
CA LEU A 39 9.23 6.41 4.77
C LEU A 39 8.62 5.02 5.03
N LYS A 40 8.61 4.54 6.29
CA LYS A 40 7.93 3.30 6.66
C LYS A 40 6.42 3.36 6.41
N SER A 41 5.79 4.45 6.83
CA SER A 41 4.35 4.67 6.60
C SER A 41 4.03 4.85 5.11
N ALA A 42 4.89 5.56 4.38
CA ALA A 42 4.77 5.69 2.94
C ALA A 42 4.80 4.33 2.25
N LYS A 43 5.79 3.49 2.61
CA LYS A 43 5.93 2.13 2.11
C LYS A 43 4.66 1.31 2.34
N GLU A 44 4.10 1.33 3.55
CA GLU A 44 2.88 0.59 3.87
C GLU A 44 1.68 1.01 3.01
N VAL A 45 1.52 2.31 2.77
CA VAL A 45 0.47 2.83 1.87
C VAL A 45 0.66 2.31 0.45
N PHE A 46 1.85 2.51 -0.12
CA PHE A 46 2.11 2.13 -1.51
C PHE A 46 2.07 0.62 -1.71
N GLN A 47 2.52 -0.16 -0.72
CA GLN A 47 2.43 -1.62 -0.76
C GLN A 47 0.97 -2.08 -0.82
N LYS A 48 0.08 -1.51 0.00
CA LYS A 48 -1.35 -1.84 -0.06
C LYS A 48 -1.96 -1.47 -1.41
N LEU A 49 -1.59 -0.31 -1.95
CA LEU A 49 -2.08 0.16 -3.25
C LEU A 49 -1.60 -0.74 -4.41
N ALA A 50 -0.32 -1.10 -4.42
CA ALA A 50 0.26 -1.99 -5.42
C ALA A 50 -0.31 -3.42 -5.31
N THR A 51 -0.58 -3.90 -4.09
CA THR A 51 -1.26 -5.19 -3.90
C THR A 51 -2.72 -5.16 -4.36
N ALA A 52 -3.43 -4.06 -4.12
CA ALA A 52 -4.83 -3.91 -4.53
C ALA A 52 -4.98 -3.77 -6.06
N ASN A 53 -4.02 -3.13 -6.72
CA ASN A 53 -3.95 -3.05 -8.17
C ASN A 53 -2.49 -3.21 -8.65
N PRO A 54 -2.08 -4.44 -9.01
CA PRO A 54 -0.73 -4.71 -9.50
C PRO A 54 -0.33 -3.95 -10.78
N ASN A 55 -1.31 -3.44 -11.55
CA ASN A 55 -1.06 -2.65 -12.76
C ASN A 55 -0.95 -1.14 -12.47
N ASN A 56 -1.05 -0.72 -11.20
CA ASN A 56 -0.87 0.67 -10.82
C ASN A 56 0.63 1.02 -10.78
N GLU A 57 1.15 1.43 -11.94
CA GLU A 57 2.56 1.81 -12.10
C GLU A 57 2.99 2.93 -11.15
N GLU A 58 2.09 3.86 -10.82
CA GLU A 58 2.38 4.94 -9.87
C GLU A 58 2.56 4.40 -8.44
N ALA A 59 1.71 3.46 -8.01
CA ALA A 59 1.87 2.80 -6.70
C ALA A 59 3.19 2.03 -6.62
N SER A 60 3.53 1.27 -7.67
CA SER A 60 4.80 0.55 -7.75
C SER A 60 6.00 1.48 -7.77
N TYR A 61 5.95 2.58 -8.53
CA TYR A 61 6.98 3.62 -8.55
C TYR A 61 7.22 4.15 -7.13
N TRP A 62 6.18 4.66 -6.46
CA TRP A 62 6.36 5.25 -5.15
C TRP A 62 6.74 4.23 -4.06
N LEU A 63 6.31 2.97 -4.19
CA LEU A 63 6.77 1.89 -3.31
C LEU A 63 8.28 1.68 -3.44
N GLY A 64 8.81 1.63 -4.66
CA GLY A 64 10.25 1.50 -4.88
C GLY A 64 11.02 2.73 -4.38
N GLN A 65 10.50 3.94 -4.59
CA GLN A 65 11.12 5.16 -4.03
C GLN A 65 11.14 5.16 -2.50
N ALA A 66 10.10 4.64 -1.85
CA ALA A 66 10.08 4.48 -0.38
C ALA A 66 11.10 3.45 0.10
N GLU A 67 11.27 2.33 -0.61
CA GLU A 67 12.31 1.32 -0.31
C GLU A 67 13.72 1.89 -0.50
N ILE A 68 13.97 2.67 -1.57
CA ILE A 68 15.25 3.37 -1.77
C ILE A 68 15.53 4.33 -0.61
N GLY A 69 14.56 5.15 -0.22
CA GLY A 69 14.71 6.06 0.91
C GLY A 69 14.93 5.34 2.26
N LEU A 70 14.46 4.09 2.38
CA LEU A 70 14.74 3.21 3.52
C LEU A 70 16.06 2.45 3.38
N GLU A 71 16.89 2.81 2.39
CA GLU A 71 18.16 2.16 2.06
C GLU A 71 18.03 0.68 1.64
N ASN A 72 16.81 0.25 1.27
CA ASN A 72 16.51 -1.10 0.80
C ASN A 72 16.48 -1.16 -0.73
N VAL A 73 17.57 -0.71 -1.36
CA VAL A 73 17.76 -0.71 -2.82
C VAL A 73 17.51 -2.10 -3.44
N PRO A 74 17.92 -3.24 -2.83
CA PRO A 74 17.63 -4.56 -3.39
C PRO A 74 16.12 -4.85 -3.54
N ALA A 75 15.28 -4.41 -2.60
CA ALA A 75 13.84 -4.59 -2.71
C ALA A 75 13.24 -3.73 -3.82
N ALA A 76 13.69 -2.47 -3.95
CA ALA A 76 13.27 -1.59 -5.03
C ALA A 76 13.64 -2.17 -6.41
N LYS A 77 14.87 -2.70 -6.54
CA LYS A 77 15.33 -3.37 -7.77
C LYS A 77 14.43 -4.54 -8.16
N SER A 78 14.17 -5.44 -7.20
CA SER A 78 13.31 -6.60 -7.42
C SER A 78 11.90 -6.19 -7.85
N LEU A 79 11.33 -5.19 -7.17
CA LEU A 79 10.02 -4.64 -7.49
C LEU A 79 9.96 -4.09 -8.93
N TYR A 80 10.91 -3.23 -9.30
CA TYR A 80 10.92 -2.61 -10.62
C TYR A 80 11.21 -3.61 -11.73
N GLN A 81 12.08 -4.61 -11.52
CA GLN A 81 12.30 -5.69 -12.48
C GLN A 81 11.03 -6.51 -12.74
N ALA A 82 10.27 -6.82 -11.68
CA ALA A 82 8.99 -7.51 -11.81
C ALA A 82 7.96 -6.67 -12.58
N ASN A 83 7.87 -5.36 -12.30
CA ASN A 83 6.96 -4.46 -12.99
C ASN A 83 7.35 -4.25 -14.47
N LEU A 84 8.65 -4.15 -14.78
CA LEU A 84 9.13 -3.98 -16.15
C LEU A 84 8.83 -5.20 -17.02
N SER A 85 8.80 -6.39 -16.43
CA SER A 85 8.42 -7.62 -17.14
C SER A 85 6.94 -7.60 -17.56
N ALA A 86 6.08 -6.93 -16.79
CA ALA A 86 4.66 -6.76 -17.09
C ALA A 86 4.36 -5.54 -17.97
N ALA A 87 5.14 -4.46 -17.83
CA ALA A 87 5.01 -3.21 -18.58
C ALA A 87 6.38 -2.71 -19.10
N PRO A 88 6.94 -3.32 -20.16
CA PRO A 88 8.32 -3.07 -20.62
C PRO A 88 8.61 -1.65 -21.11
N HIS A 89 7.56 -0.86 -21.38
CA HIS A 89 7.65 0.51 -21.88
C HIS A 89 7.10 1.55 -20.92
N SER A 90 6.82 1.18 -19.65
CA SER A 90 6.39 2.14 -18.64
C SER A 90 7.48 3.17 -18.37
N PRO A 91 7.25 4.46 -18.64
CA PRO A 91 8.23 5.50 -18.34
C PRO A 91 8.52 5.62 -16.84
N LEU A 92 7.52 5.37 -15.99
CA LEU A 92 7.66 5.44 -14.53
C LEU A 92 8.52 4.31 -13.98
N VAL A 93 8.29 3.07 -14.44
CA VAL A 93 9.09 1.92 -14.00
C VAL A 93 10.53 2.04 -14.49
N LEU A 94 10.74 2.54 -15.72
CA LEU A 94 12.08 2.83 -16.25
C LEU A 94 12.80 3.91 -15.44
N ALA A 95 12.12 4.99 -15.06
CA ALA A 95 12.68 6.01 -14.18
C ALA A 95 13.03 5.43 -12.81
N GLY A 96 12.17 4.57 -12.26
CA GLY A 96 12.43 3.82 -11.02
C GLY A 96 13.72 2.98 -11.11
N MET A 97 13.88 2.21 -12.19
CA MET A 97 15.12 1.46 -12.44
C MET A 97 16.35 2.37 -12.55
N GLY A 98 16.20 3.54 -13.17
CA GLY A 98 17.26 4.55 -13.21
C GLY A 98 17.75 4.93 -11.80
N HIS A 99 16.84 5.19 -10.86
CA HIS A 99 17.19 5.52 -9.48
C HIS A 99 17.87 4.38 -8.71
N VAL A 100 17.63 3.12 -9.07
CA VAL A 100 18.28 1.96 -8.45
C VAL A 100 19.76 1.84 -8.82
N GLU A 101 20.15 2.35 -9.99
CA GLU A 101 21.49 2.17 -10.56
C GLU A 101 22.42 3.40 -10.37
N LEU A 102 21.94 4.45 -9.68
CA LEU A 102 22.72 5.65 -9.29
C LEU A 102 23.42 5.45 -7.93
#